data_AF-A0A2I0WEJ0-F1
#
_entry.id   AF-A0A2I0WEJ0-F1
#
_cell.length_a   1.000
_cell.length_b   1.000
_cell.length_c   1.000
_cell.angle_alpha   90.00
_cell.angle_beta   90.00
_cell.angle_gamma   90.00
#
_symmetry.space_group_name_H-M   'P 1'
#
loop_
_entity.id
_entity.type
_entity.pdbx_description
1 polymer ?
#
loop_
_entity_poly.entity_id
_entity_poly.type
_entity_poly.pdbx_seq_one_letter_code
_entity_poly.pdbx_strand_id
1 'polypeptide(L)'
;MPLAVVNAIIAIPIYDCLATCLTWGNSGEGLFGQFVRKFYEDFPQCTWHNMIWHKHYVMKFSIFAWLSLVVGLKTAGALLKMNIHVDPTCYLCHATNESIPHFFFECNYSSLLSNLLSVSNYILL
;
A
#
# COMPACT_ATOMS: atom_id res chain seq x y z
N MET A 1 -23.90 22.08 6.24
CA MET A 1 -22.54 22.60 6.51
C MET A 1 -22.67 23.93 7.23
N PRO A 2 -21.84 24.24 8.25
CA PRO A 2 -21.96 25.49 9.00
C PRO A 2 -21.68 26.69 8.10
N LEU A 3 -22.58 27.67 8.07
CA LEU A 3 -22.46 28.88 7.24
C LEU A 3 -21.14 29.65 7.50
N ALA A 4 -20.62 29.55 8.72
CA ALA A 4 -19.33 30.10 9.13
C ALA A 4 -18.14 29.54 8.31
N VAL A 5 -18.17 28.25 7.97
CA VAL A 5 -17.09 27.61 7.19
C VAL A 5 -17.13 28.08 5.75
N VAL A 6 -18.32 28.19 5.17
CA VAL A 6 -18.51 28.68 3.79
C VAL A 6 -18.03 30.12 3.68
N ASN A 7 -18.40 30.98 4.63
CA ASN A 7 -17.97 32.37 4.66
C ASN A 7 -16.46 32.50 4.88
N ALA A 8 -15.86 31.64 5.70
CA ALA A 8 -14.41 31.61 5.91
C ALA A 8 -13.66 31.22 4.62
N ILE A 9 -14.16 30.24 3.85
CA ILE A 9 -13.55 29.81 2.59
C ILE A 9 -13.66 30.90 1.52
N ILE A 10 -14.84 31.52 1.38
CA ILE A 10 -15.07 32.60 0.39
C ILE A 10 -14.25 33.85 0.73
N ALA A 11 -14.00 34.10 2.01
CA ALA A 11 -13.20 35.23 2.46
C ALA A 11 -11.69 35.05 2.23
N ILE A 12 -11.21 33.88 1.76
CA ILE A 12 -9.81 33.70 1.38
C ILE A 12 -9.59 34.37 0.03
N PRO A 13 -8.87 35.51 -0.03
CA PRO A 13 -8.60 36.18 -1.29
C PRO A 13 -7.69 35.29 -2.16
N ILE A 14 -8.22 34.86 -3.30
CA ILE A 14 -7.40 34.25 -4.36
C ILE A 14 -6.76 35.41 -5.11
N TYR A 15 -5.54 35.76 -4.76
CA TYR A 15 -4.77 36.72 -5.53
C TYR A 15 -4.36 36.07 -6.85
N ASP A 16 -4.72 36.68 -7.99
CA ASP A 16 -4.09 36.39 -9.28
C ASP A 16 -2.65 36.93 -9.23
N CYS A 17 -1.79 36.20 -8.54
CA CYS A 17 -0.37 36.46 -8.54
C CYS A 17 0.17 36.21 -9.95
N LEU A 18 0.63 37.27 -10.63
CA LEU A 18 1.50 37.21 -11.81
C LEU A 18 2.83 36.49 -11.53
N ALA A 19 3.14 36.24 -10.24
CA ALA A 19 4.21 35.36 -9.83
C ALA A 19 3.73 33.90 -9.96
N THR A 20 4.37 33.18 -10.88
CA THR A 20 4.30 31.74 -11.12
C THR A 20 3.76 30.96 -9.93
N CYS A 21 2.65 30.25 -10.17
CA CYS A 21 2.07 29.26 -9.27
C CYS A 21 3.14 28.35 -8.67
N LEU A 22 2.93 27.87 -7.43
CA LEU A 22 3.77 26.89 -6.73
C LEU A 22 4.54 25.97 -7.69
N THR A 23 5.78 26.35 -8.01
CA THR A 23 6.62 25.56 -8.92
C THR A 23 7.33 24.51 -8.09
N TRP A 24 7.15 23.25 -8.44
CA TRP A 24 7.86 22.16 -7.79
C TRP A 24 9.31 22.14 -8.27
N GLY A 25 10.14 23.03 -7.71
CA GLY A 25 11.57 23.15 -8.02
C GLY A 25 11.85 23.93 -9.30
N ASN A 26 11.70 25.26 -9.26
CA ASN A 26 12.20 26.26 -10.23
C ASN A 26 11.93 26.02 -11.72
N SER A 27 11.20 24.97 -12.11
CA SER A 27 10.72 24.72 -13.45
C SER A 27 9.31 25.31 -13.56
N GLY A 28 9.11 26.20 -14.53
CA GLY A 28 7.84 26.89 -14.78
C GLY A 28 6.68 25.99 -15.21
N GLU A 29 6.88 24.67 -15.26
CA GLU A 29 5.85 23.69 -15.58
C GLU A 29 5.74 22.66 -14.45
N GLY A 30 4.67 22.77 -13.66
CA GLY A 30 4.35 21.83 -12.59
C GLY A 30 3.85 20.50 -13.14
N LEU A 31 4.75 19.65 -13.63
CA LEU A 31 4.42 18.28 -14.03
C LEU A 31 4.17 17.43 -12.77
N PHE A 32 3.08 16.64 -12.77
CA PHE A 32 2.76 15.73 -11.66
C PHE A 32 3.93 14.79 -11.32
N GLY A 33 4.71 14.35 -12.31
CA GLY A 33 5.90 13.53 -12.09
C GLY A 33 6.99 14.24 -11.27
N GLN A 34 7.14 15.56 -11.38
CA GLN A 34 8.10 16.33 -10.57
C GLN A 34 7.65 16.40 -9.11
N PHE A 35 6.35 16.59 -8.88
CA PHE A 35 5.76 16.52 -7.54
C PHE A 35 6.00 15.16 -6.90
N VAL A 36 5.63 14.07 -7.58
CA VAL A 36 5.79 12.70 -7.06
C VAL A 36 7.25 12.44 -6.69
N ARG A 37 8.18 12.77 -7.58
CA ARG A 37 9.61 12.57 -7.31
C ARG A 37 10.09 13.33 -6.08
N LYS A 38 9.72 14.60 -5.93
CA LYS A 38 10.08 15.40 -4.74
C LYS A 38 9.41 14.88 -3.48
N PHE A 39 8.13 14.52 -3.55
CA PHE A 39 7.38 14.03 -2.41
C PHE A 39 8.02 12.75 -1.82
N TYR A 40 8.54 11.88 -2.67
CA TYR A 40 9.18 10.62 -2.26
C TYR A 40 10.71 10.71 -2.12
N GLU A 41 11.33 11.89 -2.19
CA GLU A 41 12.80 12.06 -2.18
C GLU A 41 13.43 11.59 -0.86
N ASP A 42 12.81 11.92 0.26
CA ASP A 42 13.28 11.56 1.61
C ASP A 42 12.86 10.13 2.04
N PHE A 43 12.09 9.42 1.22
CA PHE A 43 11.63 8.09 1.54
C PHE A 43 12.69 7.02 1.16
N PRO A 44 12.85 5.97 1.98
CA PRO A 44 13.80 4.91 1.68
C PRO A 44 13.40 4.18 0.39
N GLN A 45 14.37 3.97 -0.50
CA GLN A 45 14.17 3.22 -1.72
C GLN A 45 13.85 1.75 -1.41
N CYS A 46 12.67 1.29 -1.83
CA CYS A 46 12.25 -0.11 -1.66
C CYS A 46 12.92 -0.99 -2.72
N THR A 47 14.08 -1.59 -2.46
CA THR A 47 14.82 -2.42 -3.45
C THR A 47 14.01 -3.60 -4.00
N TRP A 48 13.04 -4.09 -3.24
CA TRP A 48 12.14 -5.19 -3.62
C TRP A 48 11.00 -4.77 -4.57
N HIS A 49 10.82 -3.48 -4.88
CA HIS A 49 9.68 -3.01 -5.68
C HIS A 49 9.57 -3.72 -7.04
N ASN A 50 10.71 -4.02 -7.68
CA ASN A 50 10.77 -4.72 -8.96
C ASN A 50 10.30 -6.18 -8.88
N MET A 51 10.31 -6.81 -7.70
CA MET A 51 9.79 -8.16 -7.52
C MET A 51 8.26 -8.18 -7.53
N ILE A 52 7.63 -7.11 -7.04
CA ILE A 52 6.17 -7.02 -6.91
C ILE A 52 5.54 -6.33 -8.12
N TRP A 53 6.17 -5.28 -8.64
CA TRP A 53 5.62 -4.38 -9.67
C TRP A 53 6.37 -4.50 -11.01
N HIS A 54 6.71 -5.74 -11.41
CA HIS A 54 7.42 -5.99 -12.65
C HIS A 54 6.49 -5.90 -13.88
N LYS A 55 6.97 -5.28 -14.98
CA LYS A 55 6.17 -5.03 -16.20
C LYS A 55 5.86 -6.29 -17.04
N HIS A 56 6.69 -7.33 -16.92
CA HIS A 56 6.70 -8.48 -17.84
C HIS A 56 6.36 -9.85 -17.20
N TYR A 57 6.06 -9.91 -15.90
CA TYR A 57 5.80 -11.17 -15.18
C TYR A 57 4.37 -11.24 -14.64
N VAL A 58 4.03 -12.41 -14.08
CA VAL A 58 2.67 -12.78 -13.67
C VAL A 58 2.06 -11.76 -12.71
N MET A 59 1.01 -11.05 -13.16
CA MET A 59 0.25 -10.04 -12.41
C MET A 59 -0.25 -10.53 -11.04
N LYS A 60 -0.26 -11.84 -10.79
CA LYS A 60 -0.64 -12.44 -9.52
C LYS A 60 0.08 -11.78 -8.34
N PHE A 61 1.39 -11.53 -8.43
CA PHE A 61 2.14 -10.95 -7.30
C PHE A 61 1.71 -9.52 -7.01
N SER A 62 1.55 -8.70 -8.05
CA SER A 62 1.05 -7.33 -7.94
C SER A 62 -0.37 -7.27 -7.38
N ILE A 63 -1.25 -8.19 -7.84
CA ILE A 63 -2.63 -8.29 -7.36
C ILE A 63 -2.66 -8.75 -5.90
N PHE A 64 -1.89 -9.77 -5.52
CA PHE A 64 -1.81 -10.25 -4.14
C PHE A 64 -1.25 -9.18 -3.20
N ALA A 65 -0.21 -8.45 -3.60
CA ALA A 65 0.34 -7.35 -2.82
C ALA A 65 -0.63 -6.18 -2.70
N TRP A 66 -1.34 -5.84 -3.79
CA TRP A 66 -2.40 -4.84 -3.71
C TRP A 66 -3.50 -5.25 -2.74
N LEU A 67 -3.99 -6.50 -2.85
CA LEU A 67 -5.02 -7.04 -1.98
C LEU A 67 -4.58 -7.11 -0.52
N SER A 68 -3.30 -7.37 -0.22
CA SER A 68 -2.82 -7.38 1.16
C SER A 68 -2.83 -5.97 1.76
N LEU A 69 -2.49 -4.94 0.98
CA LEU A 69 -2.49 -3.55 1.41
C LEU A 69 -3.89 -3.00 1.67
N VAL A 70 -4.86 -3.34 0.81
CA VAL A 70 -6.25 -2.88 0.97
C VAL A 70 -7.10 -3.77 1.89
N VAL A 71 -6.50 -4.74 2.58
CA VAL A 71 -7.20 -5.74 3.41
C VAL A 71 -8.24 -6.54 2.60
N GLY A 72 -7.99 -6.71 1.31
CA GLY A 72 -8.84 -7.45 0.37
C GLY A 72 -8.60 -8.96 0.36
N LEU A 73 -7.60 -9.46 1.09
CA LEU A 73 -7.38 -10.90 1.23
C LEU A 73 -8.49 -11.52 2.09
N LYS A 74 -9.07 -12.62 1.58
CA LYS A 74 -10.11 -13.42 2.25
C LYS A 74 -9.52 -14.28 3.38
N THR A 75 -8.89 -13.63 4.35
CA THR A 75 -8.46 -14.27 5.61
C THR A 75 -9.69 -14.61 6.46
N ALA A 76 -9.61 -15.59 7.37
CA ALA A 76 -10.71 -15.92 8.27
C ALA A 76 -11.17 -14.68 9.08
N GLY A 77 -10.23 -13.84 9.54
CA GLY A 77 -10.55 -12.58 10.19
C GLY A 77 -11.32 -11.59 9.30
N ALA A 78 -11.03 -11.53 7.99
CA ALA A 78 -11.78 -10.70 7.05
C ALA A 78 -13.18 -11.26 6.78
N LEU A 79 -13.31 -12.58 6.66
CA LEU A 79 -14.61 -13.25 6.46
C LEU A 79 -15.55 -13.05 7.66
N LEU A 80 -15.01 -13.12 8.89
CA LEU A 80 -15.77 -12.85 10.10
C LEU A 80 -16.29 -11.41 10.17
N LYS A 81 -15.49 -10.42 9.72
CA LYS A 81 -15.95 -9.01 9.60
C LYS A 81 -17.09 -8.85 8.59
N MET A 82 -17.16 -9.73 7.59
CA MET A 82 -18.25 -9.80 6.60
C MET A 82 -19.45 -10.62 7.10
N ASN A 83 -19.48 -10.99 8.40
CA ASN A 83 -20.54 -11.79 9.01
C ASN A 83 -20.67 -13.20 8.42
N ILE A 84 -19.59 -13.72 7.80
CA ILE A 84 -19.48 -15.08 7.31
C ILE A 84 -18.86 -15.92 8.43
N HIS A 85 -19.59 -16.92 8.90
CA HIS A 85 -19.14 -17.76 10.02
C HIS A 85 -18.10 -18.78 9.55
N VAL A 86 -16.85 -18.55 9.93
CA VAL A 86 -15.70 -19.44 9.70
C VAL A 86 -14.89 -19.56 10.98
N ASP A 87 -14.12 -20.63 11.14
CA ASP A 87 -13.16 -20.75 12.24
C ASP A 87 -12.11 -19.62 12.12
N PRO A 88 -11.96 -18.74 13.12
CA PRO A 88 -10.98 -17.66 13.08
C PRO A 88 -9.54 -18.17 13.10
N THR A 89 -9.29 -19.42 13.48
CA THR A 89 -7.95 -19.95 13.70
C THR A 89 -7.15 -20.02 12.40
N CYS A 90 -5.89 -19.55 12.43
CA CYS A 90 -5.00 -19.62 11.28
C CYS A 90 -4.78 -21.07 10.84
N TYR A 91 -5.10 -21.36 9.58
CA TYR A 91 -4.96 -22.70 9.00
C TYR A 91 -3.49 -23.18 8.86
N LEU A 92 -2.51 -22.28 8.95
CA LEU A 92 -1.09 -22.65 8.83
C LEU A 92 -0.49 -23.07 10.18
N CYS A 93 -0.68 -22.24 11.21
CA CYS A 93 -0.08 -22.48 12.52
C CYS A 93 -1.03 -23.15 13.52
N HIS A 94 -2.34 -23.12 13.27
CA HIS A 94 -3.40 -23.59 14.17
C HIS A 94 -3.32 -23.05 15.61
N ALA A 95 -2.62 -21.92 15.83
CA ALA A 95 -2.31 -21.43 17.17
C ALA A 95 -2.91 -20.06 17.48
N THR A 96 -3.12 -19.21 16.48
CA THR A 96 -3.64 -17.85 16.65
C THR A 96 -4.62 -17.50 15.55
N ASN A 97 -5.42 -16.44 15.73
CA ASN A 97 -6.42 -16.05 14.75
C ASN A 97 -5.78 -15.55 13.44
N GLU A 98 -6.33 -15.97 12.31
CA GLU A 98 -5.88 -15.56 10.99
C GLU A 98 -6.18 -14.08 10.75
N SER A 99 -5.11 -13.33 10.51
CA SER A 99 -5.16 -11.94 10.09
C SER A 99 -4.04 -11.70 9.08
N ILE A 100 -4.12 -10.62 8.30
CA ILE A 100 -3.03 -10.24 7.38
C ILE A 100 -1.67 -10.09 8.11
N PRO A 101 -1.55 -9.34 9.21
CA PRO A 101 -0.26 -9.23 9.90
C PRO A 101 0.23 -10.59 10.41
N HIS A 102 -0.67 -11.41 10.96
CA HIS A 102 -0.31 -12.76 11.36
C HIS A 102 0.20 -13.59 10.18
N PHE A 103 -0.54 -13.63 9.08
CA PHE A 103 -0.24 -14.43 7.90
C PHE A 103 1.13 -14.09 7.27
N PHE A 104 1.51 -12.81 7.24
CA PHE A 104 2.77 -12.38 6.62
C PHE A 104 3.95 -12.24 7.58
N PHE A 105 3.73 -11.84 8.84
CA PHE A 105 4.83 -11.40 9.71
C PHE A 105 4.95 -12.16 11.03
N GLU A 106 3.86 -12.66 11.59
CA GLU A 106 3.86 -13.25 12.94
C GLU A 106 3.70 -14.78 12.92
N CYS A 107 3.25 -15.35 11.81
CA CYS A 107 3.05 -16.79 11.69
C CYS A 107 4.38 -17.52 11.56
N ASN A 108 4.70 -18.33 12.56
CA ASN A 108 5.90 -19.19 12.58
C ASN A 108 5.99 -20.10 11.35
N TYR A 109 4.85 -20.54 10.80
CA TYR A 109 4.84 -21.35 9.59
C TYR A 109 5.15 -20.54 8.34
N SER A 110 4.67 -19.30 8.26
CA SER A 110 4.97 -18.37 7.16
C SER A 110 6.44 -17.97 7.13
N SER A 111 7.05 -17.75 8.30
CA SER A 111 8.49 -17.49 8.39
C SER A 111 9.33 -18.70 7.99
N LEU A 112 8.92 -19.91 8.36
CA LEU A 112 9.55 -21.15 7.90
C LEU A 112 9.46 -21.29 6.37
N LEU A 113 8.29 -21.06 5.77
CA LEU A 113 8.12 -21.08 4.31
C LEU A 113 9.01 -20.03 3.63
N SER A 114 9.07 -18.81 4.17
CA SER A 114 9.89 -17.73 3.62
C SER A 114 11.38 -18.08 3.67
N ASN A 115 11.85 -18.69 4.77
CA ASN A 115 13.22 -19.19 4.88
C ASN A 115 13.49 -20.33 3.89
N LEU A 116 12.57 -21.29 3.73
CA LEU A 116 12.72 -22.37 2.74
C LEU A 116 12.74 -21.86 1.29
N LEU A 117 11.92 -20.85 0.98
CA LEU A 117 11.91 -20.20 -0.33
C LEU A 117 13.20 -19.40 -0.58
N SER A 118 13.82 -18.83 0.46
CA SER A 118 15.12 -18.16 0.31
C SER A 118 16.27 -19.13 -0.01
N VAL A 119 16.13 -20.41 0.36
CA VAL A 119 17.09 -21.48 0.06
C VAL A 119 16.83 -22.10 -1.32
N SER A 120 15.58 -22.14 -1.76
CA SER A 120 15.21 -22.61 -3.10
C SER A 120 15.21 -21.43 -4.07
N ASN A 121 16.36 -21.15 -4.69
CA ASN A 121 16.56 -20.13 -5.73
C ASN A 121 15.70 -20.29 -7.01
N TYR A 122 14.64 -21.09 -6.98
CA TYR A 122 13.75 -21.32 -8.10
C TYR A 122 12.32 -21.49 -7.56
N ILE A 123 11.55 -20.40 -7.56
CA ILE A 123 10.13 -20.27 -7.99
C ILE A 123 9.72 -18.83 -7.66
N LEU A 124 10.33 -17.87 -8.36
CA LEU A 124 9.75 -16.58 -8.73
C LEU A 124 10.36 -16.12 -10.08
N LEU A 125 10.44 -17.06 -11.02
CA LEU A 125 10.46 -16.81 -12.46
C LEU A 125 9.20 -17.47 -13.02
#